data_AF-A0A7X8ARD0-F1
#
_entry.id   AF-A0A7X8ARD0-F1
#
_cell.length_a   1.000
_cell.length_b   1.000
_cell.length_c   1.000
_cell.angle_alpha   90.00
_cell.angle_beta   90.00
_cell.angle_gamma   90.00
#
_symmetry.space_group_name_H-M   'P 1'
#
loop_
_entity.id
_entity.type
_entity.pdbx_description
1 polymer ?
#
loop_
_entity_poly.entity_id
_entity_poly.type
_entity_poly.pdbx_seq_one_letter_code
_entity_poly.pdbx_strand_id
1 'polypeptide(L)' 'MTGNEVVDILKSSIEENGKPEILRSDNGPEFISKSLNRFLFKERVKHEFIEKGKPREKWLH' A
#
# COMPACT_ATOMS: atom_id res chain seq x y z
N MET A 1 1.73 11.59 5.30
CA MET A 1 2.36 11.68 3.97
C MET A 1 1.28 11.99 2.95
N THR A 2 1.65 12.27 1.70
CA THR A 2 0.69 12.35 0.59
C THR A 2 0.76 11.09 -0.27
N GLY A 3 -0.28 10.80 -1.05
CA GLY A 3 -0.25 9.67 -1.98
C GLY A 3 0.86 9.75 -3.04
N ASN A 4 1.44 10.94 -3.27
CA ASN A 4 2.62 11.11 -4.13
C ASN A 4 3.91 10.62 -3.44
N GLU A 5 4.07 10.90 -2.15
CA GLU A 5 5.24 10.42 -1.39
C GLU A 5 5.25 8.89 -1.27
N VAL A 6 4.08 8.27 -1.13
CA VAL A 6 3.96 6.80 -1.15
C VAL A 6 4.44 6.23 -2.49
N VAL A 7 4.14 6.90 -3.60
CA VAL A 7 4.60 6.47 -4.94
C VAL A 7 6.12 6.56 -5.06
N ASP A 8 6.75 7.62 -4.56
CA ASP A 8 8.21 7.76 -4.61
C ASP A 8 8.92 6.70 -3.78
N ILE A 9 8.42 6.40 -2.58
CA ILE A 9 8.95 5.30 -1.76
C ILE A 9 8.77 3.95 -2.46
N LEU A 10 7.61 3.72 -3.10
CA LEU A 10 7.38 2.48 -3.84
C LEU A 10 8.34 2.33 -5.01
N LYS A 11 8.65 3.41 -5.74
CA LYS A 11 9.63 3.38 -6.82
C LYS A 11 11.01 2.99 -6.32
N SER A 12 11.52 3.65 -5.28
CA SER A 12 12.83 3.31 -4.72
C SER A 12 12.86 1.86 -4.23
N SER A 13 11.80 1.40 -3.57
CA SER A 13 11.70 0.00 -3.14
C SER A 13 11.71 -0.98 -4.32
N ILE A 14 11.06 -0.65 -5.43
CA ILE A 14 11.07 -1.45 -6.68
C ILE A 14 12.45 -1.46 -7.33
N GLU A 15 13.17 -0.34 -7.31
CA GLU A 15 14.54 -0.25 -7.84
C GLU A 15 15.50 -1.12 -7.03
N GLU A 16 15.34 -1.16 -5.71
CA GLU A 16 16.22 -1.92 -4.81
C GLU A 16 15.87 -3.41 -4.71
N ASN A 17 14.57 -3.75 -4.71
CA ASN A 17 14.10 -5.10 -4.39
C ASN A 17 13.42 -5.81 -5.58
N GLY A 18 13.21 -5.09 -6.69
CA GLY A 18 12.41 -5.56 -7.79
C GLY A 18 10.91 -5.31 -7.60
N LYS A 19 10.15 -5.52 -8.68
CA LYS A 19 8.73 -5.17 -8.72
C LYS A 19 7.87 -6.20 -7.97
N PRO A 20 7.07 -5.79 -6.96
CA PRO A 20 6.17 -6.71 -6.27
C PRO A 20 4.98 -7.07 -7.16
N GLU A 21 4.44 -8.28 -6.99
CA GLU A 21 3.20 -8.69 -7.66
C GLU A 21 1.95 -8.15 -6.95
N ILE A 22 2.02 -7.99 -5.61
CA ILE A 22 0.92 -7.56 -4.77
C ILE A 22 1.41 -6.52 -3.76
N LEU A 23 0.76 -5.36 -3.72
CA LEU A 23 0.89 -4.38 -2.64
C LEU A 23 -0.27 -4.58 -1.66
N ARG A 24 0.04 -4.79 -0.38
CA ARG A 24 -0.94 -4.80 0.70
C ARG A 24 -0.83 -3.54 1.53
N SER A 25 -1.94 -2.81 1.67
CA SER A 25 -1.96 -1.56 2.45
C SER A 25 -3.32 -1.37 3.11
N ASP A 26 -3.37 -0.63 4.22
CA ASP A 26 -4.65 -0.28 4.84
C ASP A 26 -5.40 0.77 4.01
N ASN A 27 -6.69 0.95 4.30
CA ASN A 27 -7.55 1.94 3.63
C ASN A 27 -7.21 3.39 4.01
N GLY A 28 -5.94 3.70 4.30
CA GLY A 28 -5.49 5.06 4.56
C GLY A 28 -5.69 5.96 3.34
N PRO A 29 -5.95 7.27 3.55
CA PRO A 29 -6.18 8.24 2.48
C PRO A 29 -5.01 8.31 1.48
N GLU A 30 -3.80 8.04 1.94
CA GLU A 30 -2.58 7.97 1.12
C GLU A 30 -2.60 6.79 0.15
N PHE A 31 -3.21 5.66 0.52
CA PHE A 31 -3.24 4.42 -0.26
C PHE A 31 -4.45 4.33 -1.22
N ILE A 32 -5.50 5.10 -0.97
CA ILE A 32 -6.64 5.25 -1.90
C ILE A 32 -6.45 6.39 -2.91
N SER A 33 -5.28 7.04 -2.92
CA SER A 33 -4.99 8.15 -3.83
C SER A 33 -5.00 7.71 -5.30
N LYS A 34 -5.57 8.56 -6.16
CA LYS A 34 -5.57 8.36 -7.62
C LYS A 34 -4.15 8.23 -8.17
N SER A 35 -3.18 8.95 -7.61
CA SER A 35 -1.76 8.89 -8.02
C SER A 35 -1.17 7.50 -7.80
N LEU A 36 -1.42 6.91 -6.62
CA LEU A 36 -0.94 5.57 -6.29
C LEU A 36 -1.65 4.51 -7.15
N ASN A 37 -2.97 4.59 -7.28
CA ASN A 37 -3.72 3.64 -8.09
C ASN A 37 -3.25 3.63 -9.56
N ARG A 38 -2.94 4.82 -10.12
CA ARG A 38 -2.42 4.93 -11.49
C ARG A 38 -1.02 4.33 -11.63
N PHE A 39 -0.17 4.51 -10.62
CA PHE A 39 1.15 3.91 -10.58
C PHE A 39 1.08 2.39 -10.54
N LEU A 40 0.31 1.83 -9.59
CA LEU A 40 0.13 0.38 -9.45
C LEU A 40 -0.46 -0.25 -10.71
N PHE A 41 -1.43 0.42 -11.36
CA PHE A 41 -1.98 -0.03 -12.64
C PHE A 41 -0.93 -0.09 -13.75
N LYS A 42 -0.08 0.94 -13.88
CA LYS A 42 1.00 0.98 -14.87
C LYS A 42 2.01 -0.14 -14.63
N GLU A 43 2.38 -0.34 -13.38
CA GLU A 43 3.35 -1.37 -12.97
C GLU A 43 2.75 -2.78 -12.95
N ARG A 44 1.43 -2.93 -13.18
CA ARG A 44 0.68 -4.20 -13.07
C ARG A 44 0.82 -4.84 -11.69
N VAL A 45 0.84 -4.02 -10.65
CA VAL A 45 0.87 -4.45 -9.25
C VAL A 45 -0.55 -4.54 -8.75
N LYS A 46 -0.95 -5.68 -8.20
CA LYS A 46 -2.28 -5.84 -7.59
C LYS A 46 -2.30 -5.10 -6.26
N HIS A 47 -3.30 -4.24 -6.05
CA HIS A 47 -3.50 -3.57 -4.77
C HIS A 47 -4.55 -4.32 -3.95
N GLU A 48 -4.17 -4.80 -2.77
CA GLU A 48 -5.03 -5.55 -1.85
C GLU A 48 -5.15 -4.79 -0.53
N PHE A 49 -6.35 -4.31 -0.23
CA PHE A 49 -6.58 -3.58 1.01
C PHE A 49 -6.65 -4.56 2.18
N ILE A 50 -5.88 -4.28 3.24
CA ILE A 50 -6.07 -5.00 4.51
C ILE A 50 -7.32 -4.44 5.18
N GLU A 51 -8.33 -5.29 5.39
CA GLU A 51 -9.43 -4.94 6.26
C GLU A 51 -8.88 -4.67 7.66
N LYS A 52 -9.21 -3.50 8.24
CA LYS A 52 -8.96 -3.22 9.66
C LYS A 52 -9.90 -4.09 10.50
N GLY A 53 -9.56 -5.36 10.61
CA GLY A 53 -10.29 -6.37 11.34
C GLY A 53 -9.87 -6.45 12.80
N LYS A 54 -10.53 -5.64 13.63
CA LYS A 54 -10.77 -5.78 15.08
C LYS A 54 -9.63 -5.36 16.04
N PRO A 55 -9.94 -4.56 17.09
CA PRO A 55 -9.01 -4.25 18.17
C PRO A 55 -8.52 -5.55 18.83
N ARG A 56 -7.23 -5.59 19.20
CA ARG A 56 -6.64 -6.63 20.05
C ARG A 56 -7.13 -6.48 21.50
N GLU A 57 -8.43 -6.50 21.74
CA GLU A 57 -9.02 -6.49 23.08
C GLU A 57 -9.20 -7.92 23.61
N LYS A 58 -8.12 -8.69 23.73
CA LYS A 58 -8.07 -9.94 24.51
C LYS A 58 -6.63 -10.45 24.67
N TRP A 59 -5.81 -9.70 25.40
CA TRP A 59 -4.63 -10.25 26.08
C TRP A 59 -4.66 -9.95 27.58
N LEU A 60 -5.87 -9.91 28.14
CA LEU A 60 -6.11 -10.01 29.58
C LEU A 60 -6.81 -11.34 29.83
N HIS A 61 -6.01 -12.39 29.98
CA HIS A 61 -6.33 -13.48 30.90
C HIS A 61 -5.02 -13.95 31.54
#